data_AF-A0A415PD23-F1
#
_entry.id   AF-A0A415PD23-F1
#
_cell.length_a   1.000
_cell.length_b   1.000
_cell.length_c   1.000
_cell.angle_alpha   90.00
_cell.angle_beta   90.00
_cell.angle_gamma   90.00
#
_symmetry.space_group_name_H-M   'P 1'
#
loop_
_entity.id
_entity.type
_entity.pdbx_description
1 polymer ?
#
loop_
_entity_poly.entity_id
_entity_poly.type
_entity_poly.pdbx_seq_one_letter_code
_entity_poly.pdbx_strand_id
1 'polypeptide(L)'
;MSFCKYCGRQLQDGEVCTCQQAQQSAGAAQPQQEFNQQAAQQTFQQGAGQQTYQQAQQGFNQQQASQQMDAVKKAGANAALDYVNVLKGLFTSPVETVSAFVAKANVIMIAILIGGQAIINMLTRLFDMLIANSKAKVTTGSKELDSLLSSYYSSYTNTKPYPAGSIFKNMLLEILLVAVAAAVIALVVMLLAKAFNKANVTYMQGLAVYAITAVLGIPAELLSWVTGLTSVGFIDRISSCVTVFSNVAGYAFVYIAIRALCKDEKKIPLIMAISYVAVNFLTWVLRLMF
;
A
#
# COMPACT_ATOMS: atom_id res chain seq x y z
N MET A 1 9.55 28.72 -43.81
CA MET A 1 9.87 27.66 -42.83
C MET A 1 9.40 28.11 -41.45
N SER A 2 8.30 27.54 -40.99
CA SER A 2 7.64 27.94 -39.75
C SER A 2 8.20 27.15 -38.57
N PHE A 3 8.32 27.74 -37.39
CA PHE A 3 8.75 27.03 -36.18
C PHE A 3 7.58 26.89 -35.20
N CYS A 4 7.53 25.78 -34.48
CA CYS A 4 6.54 25.54 -33.45
C CYS A 4 6.82 26.42 -32.23
N LYS A 5 5.93 27.37 -31.89
CA LYS A 5 6.13 28.33 -30.79
C LYS A 5 6.26 27.68 -29.40
N TYR A 6 5.82 26.44 -29.21
CA TYR A 6 5.83 25.75 -27.91
C TYR A 6 7.04 24.82 -27.70
N CYS A 7 7.59 24.21 -28.76
CA CYS A 7 8.71 23.27 -28.65
C CYS A 7 9.95 23.65 -29.49
N GLY A 8 9.89 24.74 -30.26
CA GLY A 8 11.02 25.25 -31.06
C GLY A 8 11.37 24.42 -32.29
N ARG A 9 10.65 23.34 -32.58
CA ARG A 9 10.90 22.48 -33.75
C ARG A 9 10.52 23.19 -35.06
N GLN A 10 11.35 23.03 -36.09
CA GLN A 10 11.12 23.52 -37.44
C GLN A 10 10.05 22.65 -38.13
N LEU A 11 9.01 23.28 -38.68
CA LEU A 11 7.85 22.65 -39.32
C LEU A 11 7.89 22.89 -40.84
N GLN A 12 7.49 21.89 -41.60
CA GLN A 12 7.28 22.02 -43.06
C GLN A 12 5.94 22.72 -43.35
N ASP A 13 5.79 23.29 -44.55
CA ASP A 13 4.58 24.02 -44.94
C ASP A 13 3.35 23.09 -44.89
N GLY A 14 2.44 23.37 -43.95
CA GLY A 14 1.23 22.57 -43.69
C GLY A 14 1.30 21.58 -42.52
N GLU A 15 2.45 21.44 -41.84
CA GLU A 15 2.60 20.54 -40.68
C GLU A 15 2.08 21.21 -39.39
N VAL A 16 1.08 20.60 -38.72
CA VAL A 16 0.55 21.07 -37.43
C VAL A 16 1.24 20.34 -36.27
N CYS A 17 1.85 21.11 -35.38
CA CYS A 17 2.64 20.62 -34.24
C CYS A 17 1.73 20.13 -33.09
N THR A 18 1.79 18.84 -32.75
CA THR A 18 0.92 18.18 -31.74
C THR A 18 1.39 18.34 -30.28
N CYS A 19 2.35 19.22 -29.99
CA CYS A 19 2.93 19.39 -28.65
C CYS A 19 1.98 19.99 -27.60
N GLN A 20 0.78 20.41 -27.99
CA GLN A 20 -0.20 21.06 -27.11
C GLN A 20 -1.07 20.05 -26.32
N GLN A 21 -0.42 19.10 -25.63
CA GLN A 21 -1.14 18.23 -24.67
C GLN A 21 -0.35 17.89 -23.39
N ALA A 22 0.75 18.59 -23.10
CA ALA A 22 1.60 18.28 -21.95
C ALA A 22 1.84 19.43 -20.97
N GLN A 23 0.98 20.46 -20.92
CA GLN A 23 1.16 21.51 -19.92
C GLN A 23 -0.13 22.13 -19.39
N GLN A 24 -0.77 21.42 -18.46
CA GLN A 24 -1.54 22.10 -17.41
C GLN A 24 -1.62 21.26 -16.12
N SER A 25 -0.53 21.28 -15.36
CA SER A 25 -0.57 21.00 -13.93
C SER A 25 0.71 21.50 -13.26
N ALA A 26 0.80 22.83 -13.08
CA ALA A 26 1.68 23.45 -12.08
C ALA A 26 1.23 24.90 -11.79
N GLY A 27 0.40 25.05 -10.75
CA GLY A 27 0.34 26.17 -9.80
C GLY A 27 0.12 27.60 -10.29
N ALA A 28 -1.08 28.15 -10.03
CA ALA A 28 -1.28 29.49 -9.44
C ALA A 28 -2.74 29.64 -8.97
N ALA A 29 -2.92 30.38 -7.88
CA ALA A 29 -4.18 30.64 -7.19
C ALA A 29 -5.24 31.39 -8.04
N GLN A 30 -6.50 31.26 -7.62
CA GLN A 30 -7.76 31.96 -8.04
C GLN A 30 -7.60 33.37 -8.65
N PRO A 31 -8.51 33.83 -9.55
CA PRO A 31 -9.90 34.12 -9.16
C PRO A 31 -11.01 33.65 -10.11
N GLN A 32 -12.19 33.49 -9.51
CA GLN A 32 -13.41 32.85 -10.00
C GLN A 32 -14.31 33.83 -10.80
N GLN A 33 -13.74 34.61 -11.71
CA GLN A 33 -14.46 35.71 -12.37
C GLN A 33 -14.63 35.63 -13.90
N GLU A 34 -13.95 34.74 -14.61
CA GLU A 34 -14.09 34.64 -16.08
C GLU A 34 -15.21 33.70 -16.57
N PHE A 35 -15.79 32.86 -15.70
CA PHE A 35 -16.85 31.92 -16.11
C PHE A 35 -18.22 32.59 -16.36
N ASN A 36 -18.39 33.87 -16.00
CA ASN A 36 -19.66 34.58 -16.15
C ASN A 36 -19.81 35.30 -17.52
N GLN A 37 -18.76 35.41 -18.32
CA GLN A 37 -18.82 36.22 -19.55
C GLN A 37 -19.17 35.43 -20.82
N GLN A 38 -19.08 34.10 -20.80
CA GLN A 38 -19.57 33.24 -21.90
C GLN A 38 -21.04 32.81 -21.75
N ALA A 39 -21.68 33.09 -20.62
CA ALA A 39 -23.10 32.81 -20.38
C ALA A 39 -24.05 33.94 -20.86
N ALA A 40 -23.53 35.11 -21.25
CA ALA A 40 -24.34 36.29 -21.55
C ALA A 40 -24.73 36.47 -23.04
N GLN A 41 -24.29 35.59 -23.95
CA GLN A 41 -24.62 35.69 -25.39
C GLN A 41 -25.55 34.60 -25.94
N GLN A 42 -26.13 33.75 -25.09
CA GLN A 42 -27.13 32.76 -25.51
C GLN A 42 -28.50 32.95 -24.84
N THR A 43 -28.83 34.17 -24.44
CA THR A 43 -30.21 34.54 -24.12
C THR A 43 -30.92 34.95 -25.42
N PHE A 44 -31.44 34.00 -26.20
CA PHE A 44 -32.63 34.13 -27.06
C PHE A 44 -32.84 32.85 -27.89
N GLN A 45 -33.35 31.79 -27.25
CA GLN A 45 -34.54 31.06 -27.72
C GLN A 45 -34.90 29.97 -26.72
N GLN A 46 -36.16 30.03 -26.30
CA GLN A 46 -36.78 29.28 -25.22
C GLN A 46 -37.08 27.83 -25.61
N GLY A 47 -37.00 26.94 -24.62
CA GLY A 47 -37.79 25.70 -24.55
C GLY A 47 -36.99 24.40 -24.61
N ALA A 48 -37.11 23.58 -23.56
CA ALA A 48 -36.75 22.14 -23.49
C ALA A 48 -35.31 21.71 -23.14
N GLY A 49 -34.64 22.35 -22.18
CA GLY A 49 -33.25 21.98 -21.79
C GLY A 49 -33.02 21.42 -20.38
N GLN A 50 -34.03 21.22 -19.53
CA GLN A 50 -33.81 20.93 -18.10
C GLN A 50 -33.48 19.46 -17.76
N GLN A 51 -33.66 18.51 -18.67
CA GLN A 51 -33.32 17.09 -18.41
C GLN A 51 -31.95 16.65 -18.94
N THR A 52 -31.35 17.41 -19.87
CA THR A 52 -30.10 16.99 -20.55
C THR A 52 -28.83 17.31 -19.75
N TYR A 53 -28.89 18.27 -18.82
CA TYR A 53 -27.72 18.65 -18.00
C TYR A 53 -27.31 17.57 -16.97
N GLN A 54 -28.25 16.77 -16.44
CA GLN A 54 -27.92 15.66 -15.53
C GLN A 54 -27.31 14.45 -16.25
N GLN A 55 -27.74 14.15 -17.48
CA GLN A 55 -27.17 13.06 -18.27
C GLN A 55 -25.79 13.41 -18.86
N ALA A 56 -25.55 14.66 -19.27
CA ALA A 56 -24.23 15.09 -19.71
C ALA A 56 -23.19 15.05 -18.58
N GLN A 57 -23.59 15.38 -17.34
CA GLN A 57 -22.70 15.35 -16.17
C GLN A 57 -22.43 13.93 -15.67
N GLN A 58 -23.41 13.01 -15.78
CA GLN A 58 -23.21 11.58 -15.52
C GLN A 58 -22.35 10.89 -16.59
N GLY A 59 -22.54 11.23 -17.88
CA GLY A 59 -21.70 10.74 -18.97
C GLY A 59 -20.24 11.19 -18.84
N PHE A 60 -19.99 12.46 -18.47
CA PHE A 60 -18.64 12.96 -18.22
C PHE A 60 -17.96 12.27 -17.02
N ASN A 61 -18.69 12.05 -15.91
CA ASN A 61 -18.18 11.31 -14.77
C ASN A 61 -17.89 9.84 -15.11
N GLN A 62 -18.72 9.22 -15.95
CA GLN A 62 -18.55 7.82 -16.35
C GLN A 62 -17.36 7.63 -17.31
N GLN A 63 -17.10 8.61 -18.19
CA GLN A 63 -15.97 8.60 -19.12
C GLN A 63 -14.65 8.97 -18.44
N GLN A 64 -14.68 9.83 -17.42
CA GLN A 64 -13.52 10.12 -16.59
C GLN A 64 -13.22 8.97 -15.61
N ALA A 65 -14.25 8.31 -15.07
CA ALA A 65 -14.11 7.12 -14.24
C ALA A 65 -13.58 5.92 -15.03
N SER A 66 -14.02 5.71 -16.29
CA SER A 66 -13.49 4.64 -17.13
C SER A 66 -12.01 4.87 -17.48
N GLN A 67 -11.63 6.10 -17.84
CA GLN A 67 -10.23 6.46 -18.07
C GLN A 67 -9.37 6.35 -16.81
N GLN A 68 -9.88 6.73 -15.64
CA GLN A 68 -9.20 6.50 -14.37
C GLN A 68 -9.06 5.00 -14.07
N MET A 69 -10.09 4.19 -14.34
CA MET A 69 -10.06 2.76 -14.10
C MET A 69 -9.08 2.04 -15.04
N ASP A 70 -8.98 2.47 -16.30
CA ASP A 70 -7.98 1.97 -17.25
C ASP A 70 -6.56 2.39 -16.87
N ALA A 71 -6.38 3.63 -16.40
CA ALA A 71 -5.10 4.10 -15.86
C ALA A 71 -4.69 3.31 -14.59
N VAL A 72 -5.64 3.03 -13.69
CA VAL A 72 -5.42 2.20 -12.49
C VAL A 72 -5.08 0.76 -12.86
N LYS A 73 -5.79 0.17 -13.82
CA LYS A 73 -5.48 -1.18 -14.33
C LYS A 73 -4.07 -1.24 -14.93
N LYS A 74 -3.70 -0.26 -15.76
CA LYS A 74 -2.38 -0.18 -16.38
C LYS A 74 -1.27 0.04 -15.34
N ALA A 75 -1.51 0.91 -14.36
CA ALA A 75 -0.60 1.12 -13.23
C ALA A 75 -0.43 -0.15 -12.39
N GLY A 76 -1.52 -0.89 -12.14
CA GLY A 76 -1.51 -2.17 -11.44
C GLY A 76 -0.74 -3.27 -12.19
N ALA A 77 -0.94 -3.39 -13.51
CA ALA A 77 -0.20 -4.36 -14.33
C ALA A 77 1.32 -4.06 -14.35
N ASN A 78 1.69 -2.78 -14.45
CA ASN A 78 3.08 -2.36 -14.37
C ASN A 78 3.68 -2.60 -12.98
N ALA A 79 2.91 -2.39 -11.92
CA ALA A 79 3.35 -2.68 -10.56
C ALA A 79 3.50 -4.19 -10.30
N ALA A 80 2.64 -5.05 -10.84
CA ALA A 80 2.82 -6.50 -10.71
C ALA A 80 4.12 -6.97 -11.40
N LEU A 81 4.43 -6.44 -12.59
CA LEU A 81 5.69 -6.73 -13.28
C LEU A 81 6.90 -6.19 -12.52
N ASP A 82 6.86 -4.92 -12.09
CA ASP A 82 7.92 -4.33 -11.28
C ASP A 82 8.10 -5.12 -9.96
N TYR A 83 7.03 -5.66 -9.37
CA TYR A 83 7.09 -6.46 -8.14
C TYR A 83 7.85 -7.75 -8.37
N VAL A 84 7.51 -8.49 -9.43
CA VAL A 84 8.21 -9.73 -9.81
C VAL A 84 9.69 -9.45 -10.11
N ASN A 85 9.98 -8.33 -10.76
CA ASN A 85 11.36 -7.91 -11.04
C ASN A 85 12.14 -7.59 -9.77
N VAL A 86 11.55 -6.84 -8.83
CA VAL A 86 12.17 -6.56 -7.54
C VAL A 86 12.35 -7.87 -6.75
N LEU A 87 11.33 -8.72 -6.67
CA LEU A 87 11.41 -10.01 -5.99
C LEU A 87 12.53 -10.89 -6.56
N LYS A 88 12.61 -11.03 -7.89
CA LYS A 88 13.70 -11.76 -8.56
C LYS A 88 15.06 -11.14 -8.25
N GLY A 89 15.14 -9.80 -8.34
CA GLY A 89 16.34 -9.03 -8.04
C GLY A 89 16.82 -9.20 -6.60
N LEU A 90 15.93 -9.37 -5.63
CA LEU A 90 16.30 -9.66 -4.24
C LEU A 90 17.07 -10.98 -4.10
N PHE A 91 16.82 -11.97 -4.97
CA PHE A 91 17.55 -13.24 -4.97
C PHE A 91 18.82 -13.19 -5.82
N THR A 92 18.83 -12.45 -6.94
CA THR A 92 19.97 -12.44 -7.87
C THR A 92 21.01 -11.36 -7.57
N SER A 93 20.56 -10.17 -7.17
CA SER A 93 21.39 -8.98 -6.96
C SER A 93 20.78 -8.09 -5.87
N PRO A 94 20.72 -8.55 -4.61
CA PRO A 94 19.96 -7.89 -3.53
C PRO A 94 20.42 -6.45 -3.29
N VAL A 95 21.73 -6.19 -3.27
CA VAL A 95 22.26 -4.85 -2.98
C VAL A 95 21.84 -3.83 -4.06
N GLU A 96 22.00 -4.20 -5.32
CA GLU A 96 21.65 -3.35 -6.45
C GLU A 96 20.14 -3.12 -6.54
N THR A 97 19.37 -4.20 -6.40
CA THR A 97 17.91 -4.16 -6.48
C THR A 97 17.30 -3.29 -5.38
N VAL A 98 17.71 -3.48 -4.12
CA VAL A 98 17.21 -2.67 -3.00
C VAL A 98 17.62 -1.21 -3.16
N SER A 99 18.86 -0.94 -3.58
CA SER A 99 19.34 0.42 -3.80
C SER A 99 18.54 1.12 -4.91
N ALA A 100 18.30 0.43 -6.02
CA ALA A 100 17.50 0.94 -7.13
C ALA A 100 16.03 1.16 -6.73
N PHE A 101 15.44 0.23 -5.97
CA PHE A 101 14.07 0.35 -5.47
C PHE A 101 13.88 1.60 -4.61
N VAL A 102 14.78 1.81 -3.65
CA VAL A 102 14.74 2.95 -2.72
C VAL A 102 15.09 4.25 -3.43
N ALA A 103 16.03 4.24 -4.37
CA ALA A 103 16.37 5.42 -5.16
C ALA A 103 15.23 5.85 -6.10
N LYS A 104 14.55 4.88 -6.76
CA LYS A 104 13.40 5.13 -7.62
C LYS A 104 12.21 5.68 -6.83
N ALA A 105 12.03 5.23 -5.58
CA ALA A 105 10.96 5.64 -4.67
C ALA A 105 9.58 5.72 -5.37
N ASN A 106 9.26 4.73 -6.21
CA ASN A 106 8.04 4.73 -7.02
C ASN A 106 6.81 4.66 -6.11
N VAL A 107 6.11 5.78 -5.96
CA VAL A 107 4.97 5.95 -5.05
C VAL A 107 3.88 4.91 -5.31
N ILE A 108 3.60 4.57 -6.57
CA ILE A 108 2.57 3.59 -6.92
C ILE A 108 2.95 2.21 -6.38
N MET A 109 4.19 1.79 -6.60
CA MET A 109 4.70 0.51 -6.12
C MET A 109 4.71 0.46 -4.59
N ILE A 110 5.21 1.51 -3.94
CA ILE A 110 5.26 1.62 -2.48
C ILE A 110 3.85 1.52 -1.90
N ALA A 111 2.88 2.23 -2.48
CA ALA A 111 1.49 2.18 -2.05
C ALA A 111 0.88 0.77 -2.23
N ILE A 112 1.18 0.09 -3.34
CA ILE A 112 0.70 -1.29 -3.58
C ILE A 112 1.34 -2.28 -2.61
N LEU A 113 2.62 -2.15 -2.30
CA LEU A 113 3.31 -3.03 -1.35
C LEU A 113 2.77 -2.84 0.07
N ILE A 114 2.69 -1.59 0.54
CA ILE A 114 2.19 -1.29 1.89
C ILE A 114 0.70 -1.63 2.00
N GLY A 115 -0.10 -1.23 1.01
CA GLY A 115 -1.54 -1.52 0.97
C GLY A 115 -1.82 -3.01 0.82
N GLY A 116 -1.07 -3.71 -0.03
CA GLY A 116 -1.17 -5.16 -0.23
C GLY A 116 -0.83 -5.93 1.05
N GLN A 117 0.25 -5.54 1.73
CA GLN A 117 0.60 -6.08 3.04
C GLN A 117 -0.51 -5.84 4.07
N ALA A 118 -1.06 -4.63 4.14
CA ALA A 118 -2.16 -4.32 5.06
C ALA A 118 -3.40 -5.18 4.81
N ILE A 119 -3.76 -5.40 3.54
CA ILE A 119 -4.89 -6.27 3.16
C ILE A 119 -4.60 -7.73 3.53
N ILE A 120 -3.39 -8.22 3.30
CA ILE A 120 -3.02 -9.59 3.66
C ILE A 120 -3.06 -9.77 5.18
N ASN A 121 -2.50 -8.86 5.96
CA ASN A 121 -2.58 -8.89 7.44
C ASN A 121 -4.03 -8.91 7.92
N MET A 122 -4.88 -8.05 7.33
CA MET A 122 -6.31 -7.99 7.63
C MET A 122 -7.01 -9.33 7.34
N LEU A 123 -6.74 -9.94 6.18
CA LEU A 123 -7.33 -11.21 5.78
C LEU A 123 -6.85 -12.36 6.67
N THR A 124 -5.54 -12.46 6.92
CA THR A 124 -4.96 -13.47 7.82
C THR A 124 -5.58 -13.37 9.21
N ARG A 125 -5.69 -12.15 9.77
CA ARG A 125 -6.30 -11.92 11.07
C ARG A 125 -7.78 -12.30 11.12
N LEU A 126 -8.52 -12.01 10.06
CA LEU A 126 -9.91 -12.44 9.92
C LEU A 126 -10.01 -13.96 9.94
N PHE A 127 -9.24 -14.66 9.10
CA PHE A 127 -9.28 -16.12 9.02
C PHE A 127 -8.86 -16.78 10.33
N ASP A 128 -7.82 -16.28 11.01
CA ASP A 128 -7.40 -16.77 12.32
C ASP A 128 -8.53 -16.69 13.35
N MET A 129 -9.25 -15.56 13.40
CA MET A 129 -10.39 -15.38 14.30
C MET A 129 -11.59 -16.25 13.91
N LEU A 130 -11.85 -16.44 12.61
CA LEU A 130 -12.91 -17.32 12.13
C LEU A 130 -12.61 -18.79 12.45
N ILE A 131 -11.36 -19.23 12.29
CA ILE A 131 -10.91 -20.57 12.67
C ILE A 131 -10.99 -20.76 14.17
N ALA A 132 -10.60 -19.77 14.98
CA ALA A 132 -10.76 -19.81 16.42
C ALA A 132 -12.26 -19.91 16.81
N ASN A 133 -13.13 -19.19 16.12
CA ASN A 133 -14.58 -19.25 16.34
C ASN A 133 -15.21 -20.57 15.89
N SER A 134 -14.75 -21.18 14.79
CA SER A 134 -15.24 -22.48 14.34
C SER A 134 -14.82 -23.60 15.30
N LYS A 135 -13.59 -23.54 15.84
CA LYS A 135 -13.10 -24.46 16.89
C LYS A 135 -13.87 -24.31 18.21
N ALA A 136 -14.40 -23.12 18.51
CA ALA A 136 -15.22 -22.87 19.69
C ALA A 136 -16.69 -23.35 19.55
N LYS A 137 -17.18 -23.57 18.32
CA LYS A 137 -18.53 -24.08 18.03
C LYS A 137 -18.51 -25.56 17.68
N VAL A 138 -18.49 -26.43 18.68
CA VAL A 138 -18.90 -27.83 18.49
C VAL A 138 -20.43 -27.85 18.42
N THR A 139 -21.00 -28.06 17.23
CA THR A 139 -22.46 -28.09 17.01
C THR A 139 -22.88 -29.55 16.78
N THR A 140 -23.46 -30.18 17.80
CA THR A 140 -24.03 -31.53 17.85
C THR A 140 -25.53 -31.57 17.49
N GLY A 141 -26.12 -30.47 17.05
CA GLY A 141 -27.52 -30.44 16.59
C GLY A 141 -28.55 -30.48 17.73
N SER A 142 -28.11 -30.51 19.00
CA SER A 142 -28.97 -30.27 20.16
C SER A 142 -28.44 -29.06 20.94
N LYS A 143 -29.32 -28.09 21.21
CA LYS A 143 -28.96 -26.81 21.83
C LYS A 143 -28.37 -26.98 23.24
N GLU A 144 -28.79 -28.01 23.96
CA GLU A 144 -28.31 -28.30 25.31
C GLU A 144 -26.93 -28.97 25.30
N LEU A 145 -26.70 -29.91 24.38
CA LEU A 145 -25.39 -30.57 24.23
C LEU A 145 -24.34 -29.61 23.67
N ASP A 146 -24.72 -28.69 22.78
CA ASP A 146 -23.84 -27.62 22.27
C ASP A 146 -23.40 -26.65 23.36
N SER A 147 -24.32 -26.28 24.26
CA SER A 147 -24.02 -25.43 25.42
C SER A 147 -23.01 -26.10 26.36
N LEU A 148 -23.21 -27.39 26.63
CA LEU A 148 -22.33 -28.16 27.52
C LEU A 148 -20.96 -28.40 26.88
N LEU A 149 -20.91 -28.80 25.60
CA LEU A 149 -19.68 -28.99 24.85
C LEU A 149 -18.91 -27.68 24.66
N SER A 150 -19.55 -26.57 24.31
CA SER A 150 -18.87 -25.27 24.21
C SER A 150 -18.34 -24.78 25.55
N SER A 151 -19.01 -25.06 26.67
CA SER A 151 -18.49 -24.73 28.01
C SER A 151 -17.27 -25.59 28.37
N TYR A 152 -17.33 -26.90 28.06
CA TYR A 152 -16.26 -27.86 28.31
C TYR A 152 -15.04 -27.60 27.42
N TYR A 153 -15.26 -27.31 26.13
CA TYR A 153 -14.21 -26.94 25.17
C TYR A 153 -13.58 -25.59 25.53
N SER A 154 -14.38 -24.56 25.82
CA SER A 154 -13.87 -23.24 26.22
C SER A 154 -13.02 -23.29 27.49
N SER A 155 -13.27 -24.25 28.39
CA SER A 155 -12.47 -24.46 29.61
C SER A 155 -11.16 -25.24 29.36
N TYR A 156 -11.09 -26.04 28.29
CA TYR A 156 -9.90 -26.83 27.93
C TYR A 156 -9.00 -26.15 26.88
N THR A 157 -9.56 -25.32 25.98
CA THR A 157 -8.83 -24.71 24.86
C THR A 157 -8.63 -23.20 24.99
N ASN A 158 -9.16 -22.53 26.03
CA ASN A 158 -9.09 -21.06 26.21
C ASN A 158 -9.61 -20.23 25.00
N THR A 159 -10.35 -20.82 24.06
CA THR A 159 -10.86 -20.10 22.88
C THR A 159 -12.28 -19.61 23.14
N LYS A 160 -12.40 -18.42 23.74
CA LYS A 160 -13.70 -17.71 23.75
C LYS A 160 -14.00 -17.23 22.32
N PRO A 161 -15.22 -17.42 21.81
CA PRO A 161 -15.58 -16.93 20.49
C PRO A 161 -15.51 -15.39 20.45
N TYR A 162 -14.85 -14.85 19.43
CA TYR A 162 -14.74 -13.42 19.17
C TYR A 162 -16.09 -12.85 18.74
N PRO A 163 -16.64 -11.83 19.43
CA PRO A 163 -17.82 -11.10 18.97
C PRO A 163 -17.58 -10.52 17.57
N ALA A 164 -18.61 -10.48 16.73
CA ALA A 164 -18.49 -9.94 15.36
C ALA A 164 -17.90 -8.52 15.35
N GLY A 165 -18.31 -7.66 16.30
CA GLY A 165 -17.75 -6.31 16.46
C GLY A 165 -16.26 -6.29 16.80
N SER A 166 -15.76 -7.28 17.53
CA SER A 166 -14.32 -7.43 17.83
C SER A 166 -13.53 -7.89 16.61
N ILE A 167 -14.12 -8.73 15.75
CA ILE A 167 -13.47 -9.18 14.50
C ILE A 167 -13.22 -7.97 13.58
N PHE A 168 -14.26 -7.16 13.31
CA PHE A 168 -14.12 -5.97 12.47
C PHE A 168 -13.13 -4.94 13.04
N LYS A 169 -13.14 -4.70 14.35
CA LYS A 169 -12.18 -3.81 15.01
C LYS A 169 -10.75 -4.28 14.81
N ASN A 170 -10.48 -5.57 15.01
CA ASN A 170 -9.14 -6.13 14.83
C ASN A 170 -8.67 -6.10 13.37
N MET A 171 -9.58 -6.30 12.41
CA MET A 171 -9.27 -6.17 10.99
C MET A 171 -8.85 -4.75 10.60
N LEU A 172 -9.60 -3.73 11.06
CA LEU A 172 -9.26 -2.33 10.79
C LEU A 172 -8.00 -1.90 11.53
N LEU A 173 -7.77 -2.43 12.74
CA LEU A 173 -6.57 -2.18 13.51
C LEU A 173 -5.32 -2.67 12.76
N GLU A 174 -5.35 -3.83 12.11
CA GLU A 174 -4.19 -4.31 11.33
C GLU A 174 -3.85 -3.38 10.16
N ILE A 175 -4.86 -2.83 9.45
CA ILE A 175 -4.62 -1.83 8.40
C ILE A 175 -3.97 -0.57 8.99
N LEU A 176 -4.51 -0.08 10.11
CA LEU A 176 -3.98 1.09 10.79
C LEU A 176 -2.54 0.87 11.27
N LEU A 177 -2.24 -0.31 11.83
CA LEU A 177 -0.92 -0.66 12.32
C LEU A 177 0.12 -0.67 11.20
N VAL A 178 -0.19 -1.22 10.03
CA VAL A 178 0.72 -1.22 8.87
C VAL A 178 0.95 0.21 8.37
N ALA A 179 -0.11 1.01 8.24
CA ALA A 179 0.01 2.40 7.80
C ALA A 179 0.86 3.24 8.77
N VAL A 180 0.65 3.08 10.08
CA VAL A 180 1.40 3.79 11.11
C VAL A 180 2.86 3.31 11.14
N ALA A 181 3.11 2.00 11.07
CA ALA A 181 4.46 1.46 11.05
C ALA A 181 5.28 2.00 9.86
N ALA A 182 4.68 2.03 8.67
CA ALA A 182 5.29 2.60 7.48
C ALA A 182 5.63 4.08 7.67
N ALA A 183 4.67 4.87 8.17
CA ALA A 183 4.86 6.30 8.38
C ALA A 183 5.95 6.59 9.41
N VAL A 184 5.99 5.83 10.51
CA VAL A 184 6.99 5.99 11.57
C VAL A 184 8.39 5.66 11.06
N ILE A 185 8.56 4.55 10.34
CA ILE A 185 9.87 4.22 9.74
C ILE A 185 10.29 5.31 8.78
N ALA A 186 9.38 5.77 7.93
CA ALA A 186 9.69 6.82 6.97
C ALA A 186 10.13 8.13 7.67
N LEU A 187 9.43 8.55 8.73
CA LEU A 187 9.77 9.74 9.51
C LEU A 187 11.10 9.56 10.25
N VAL A 188 11.30 8.43 10.94
CA VAL A 188 12.52 8.19 11.72
C VAL A 188 13.73 8.10 10.80
N VAL A 189 13.65 7.35 9.69
CA VAL A 189 14.74 7.27 8.70
C VAL A 189 15.04 8.65 8.14
N MET A 190 14.02 9.42 7.74
CA MET A 190 14.21 10.78 7.23
C MET A 190 14.89 11.71 8.24
N LEU A 191 14.39 11.76 9.48
CA LEU A 191 14.90 12.65 10.52
C LEU A 191 16.32 12.26 10.97
N LEU A 192 16.58 10.98 11.17
CA LEU A 192 17.89 10.51 11.63
C LEU A 192 18.93 10.51 10.51
N ALA A 193 18.55 10.23 9.26
CA ALA A 193 19.45 10.39 8.12
C ALA A 193 19.86 11.86 7.96
N LYS A 194 18.94 12.81 8.17
CA LYS A 194 19.25 14.24 8.17
C LYS A 194 20.12 14.64 9.36
N ALA A 195 19.77 14.19 10.57
CA ALA A 195 20.47 14.58 11.80
C ALA A 195 21.88 13.98 11.90
N PHE A 196 22.03 12.69 11.62
CA PHE A 196 23.29 11.98 11.82
C PHE A 196 24.14 11.88 10.56
N ASN A 197 23.52 11.78 9.39
CA ASN A 197 24.19 11.54 8.12
C ASN A 197 24.26 12.79 7.22
N LYS A 198 23.59 13.90 7.60
CA LYS A 198 23.40 15.09 6.74
C LYS A 198 22.84 14.74 5.36
N ALA A 199 22.12 13.62 5.27
CA ALA A 199 21.51 13.13 4.03
C ALA A 199 20.08 13.68 3.93
N ASN A 200 19.74 14.26 2.76
CA ASN A 200 18.39 14.75 2.47
C ASN A 200 17.51 13.61 1.95
N VAL A 201 17.26 12.63 2.81
CA VAL A 201 16.34 11.52 2.51
C VAL A 201 14.92 12.07 2.45
N THR A 202 14.19 11.72 1.39
CA THR A 202 12.78 12.10 1.27
C THR A 202 11.87 11.14 2.05
N TYR A 203 10.69 11.60 2.44
CA TYR A 203 9.70 10.74 3.08
C TYR A 203 9.33 9.51 2.23
N MET A 204 9.28 9.66 0.90
CA MET A 204 9.00 8.55 -0.03
C MET A 204 10.13 7.52 -0.05
N GLN A 205 11.39 7.95 0.04
CA GLN A 205 12.52 7.02 0.22
C GLN A 205 12.44 6.29 1.57
N GLY A 206 12.02 6.98 2.63
CA GLY A 206 11.74 6.36 3.92
C GLY A 206 10.61 5.32 3.85
N LEU A 207 9.54 5.59 3.11
CA LEU A 207 8.47 4.62 2.87
C LEU A 207 8.97 3.44 2.02
N ALA A 208 9.87 3.66 1.07
CA ALA A 208 10.51 2.58 0.31
C ALA A 208 11.35 1.66 1.23
N VAL A 209 12.03 2.22 2.23
CA VAL A 209 12.77 1.43 3.24
C VAL A 209 11.83 0.48 3.98
N TYR A 210 10.60 0.89 4.30
CA TYR A 210 9.61 -0.01 4.88
C TYR A 210 9.04 -0.99 3.83
N ALA A 211 8.65 -0.50 2.66
CA ALA A 211 7.97 -1.30 1.63
C ALA A 211 8.83 -2.46 1.11
N ILE A 212 10.16 -2.39 1.20
CA ILE A 212 11.03 -3.51 0.78
C ILE A 212 10.81 -4.77 1.60
N THR A 213 10.37 -4.66 2.87
CA THR A 213 10.06 -5.84 3.69
C THR A 213 8.82 -6.56 3.20
N ALA A 214 7.86 -5.83 2.62
CA ALA A 214 6.64 -6.42 2.06
C ALA A 214 6.91 -7.27 0.80
N VAL A 215 8.04 -7.07 0.10
CA VAL A 215 8.37 -7.86 -1.10
C VAL A 215 8.56 -9.35 -0.78
N LEU A 216 9.18 -9.67 0.36
CA LEU A 216 9.23 -11.05 0.87
C LEU A 216 8.12 -11.36 1.88
N GLY A 217 7.58 -10.35 2.57
CA GLY A 217 6.50 -10.50 3.54
C GLY A 217 5.23 -11.05 2.90
N ILE A 218 4.80 -10.47 1.78
CA ILE A 218 3.58 -10.83 1.07
C ILE A 218 3.55 -12.32 0.68
N PRO A 219 4.55 -12.90 -0.02
CA PRO A 219 4.55 -14.33 -0.35
C PRO A 219 4.64 -15.23 0.88
N ALA A 220 5.39 -14.82 1.91
CA ALA A 220 5.56 -15.61 3.12
C ALA A 220 4.26 -15.73 3.93
N GLU A 221 3.50 -14.63 4.05
CA GLU A 221 2.21 -14.64 4.73
C GLU A 221 1.14 -15.38 3.94
N LEU A 222 1.11 -15.21 2.61
CA LEU A 222 0.21 -15.99 1.75
C LEU A 222 0.47 -17.49 1.88
N LEU A 223 1.75 -17.89 1.90
CA LEU A 223 2.11 -19.28 2.15
C LEU A 223 1.66 -19.73 3.54
N SER A 224 1.91 -18.94 4.59
CA SER A 224 1.46 -19.24 5.95
C SER A 224 -0.05 -19.42 6.07
N TRP A 225 -0.82 -18.63 5.35
CA TRP A 225 -2.26 -18.78 5.31
C TRP A 225 -2.69 -20.08 4.59
N VAL A 226 -2.11 -20.38 3.43
CA VAL A 226 -2.44 -21.61 2.66
C VAL A 226 -2.07 -22.88 3.44
N THR A 227 -0.94 -22.86 4.15
CA THR A 227 -0.51 -24.00 4.98
C THR A 227 -1.44 -24.21 6.18
N GLY A 228 -1.85 -23.14 6.86
CA GLY A 228 -2.81 -23.18 7.96
C GLY A 228 -4.17 -23.78 7.61
N LEU A 229 -4.55 -23.80 6.33
CA LEU A 229 -5.79 -24.44 5.84
C LEU A 229 -5.64 -25.94 5.55
N THR A 230 -4.43 -26.43 5.27
CA THR A 230 -4.21 -27.80 4.77
C THR A 230 -3.71 -28.77 5.84
N SER A 231 -3.26 -28.28 7.00
CA SER A 231 -2.88 -29.10 8.19
C SER A 231 -1.93 -30.28 7.88
N VAL A 232 -1.05 -30.14 6.89
CA VAL A 232 -0.03 -31.14 6.56
C VAL A 232 1.26 -30.75 7.28
N GLY A 233 1.68 -31.52 8.29
CA GLY A 233 2.81 -31.13 9.17
C GLY A 233 4.14 -30.83 8.48
N PHE A 234 4.40 -31.39 7.29
CA PHE A 234 5.56 -31.03 6.47
C PHE A 234 5.46 -29.61 5.87
N ILE A 235 4.27 -29.26 5.41
CA ILE A 235 3.95 -27.97 4.78
C ILE A 235 3.98 -26.84 5.81
N ASP A 236 3.51 -27.09 7.04
CA ASP A 236 3.63 -26.15 8.17
C ASP A 236 5.10 -25.81 8.50
N ARG A 237 5.99 -26.82 8.42
CA ARG A 237 7.41 -26.61 8.68
C ARG A 237 8.10 -25.81 7.57
N ILE A 238 7.73 -26.05 6.30
CA ILE A 238 8.20 -25.22 5.18
C ILE A 238 7.73 -23.77 5.37
N SER A 239 6.46 -23.57 5.71
CA SER A 239 5.93 -22.22 5.91
C SER A 239 6.66 -21.48 7.03
N SER A 240 6.86 -22.13 8.18
CA SER A 240 7.61 -21.53 9.29
C SER A 240 9.03 -21.12 8.86
N CYS A 241 9.71 -21.97 8.09
CA CYS A 241 11.04 -21.64 7.55
C CYS A 241 10.98 -20.41 6.62
N VAL A 242 9.98 -20.33 5.74
CA VAL A 242 9.80 -19.21 4.80
C VAL A 242 9.48 -17.91 5.55
N THR A 243 8.63 -17.95 6.58
CA THR A 243 8.30 -16.78 7.40
C THR A 243 9.52 -16.27 8.17
N VAL A 244 10.28 -17.17 8.81
CA VAL A 244 11.51 -16.78 9.53
C VAL A 244 12.54 -16.21 8.55
N PHE A 245 12.74 -16.86 7.41
CA PHE A 245 13.63 -16.36 6.36
C PHE A 245 13.21 -14.97 5.88
N SER A 246 11.93 -14.77 5.59
CA SER A 246 11.38 -13.48 5.14
C SER A 246 11.63 -12.37 6.16
N ASN A 247 11.41 -12.63 7.44
CA ASN A 247 11.67 -11.67 8.51
C ASN A 247 13.17 -11.32 8.59
N VAL A 248 14.05 -12.32 8.63
CA VAL A 248 15.52 -12.11 8.73
C VAL A 248 16.06 -11.40 7.50
N ALA A 249 15.66 -11.82 6.31
CA ALA A 249 16.03 -11.19 5.05
C ALA A 249 15.49 -9.75 4.96
N GLY A 250 14.28 -9.51 5.48
CA GLY A 250 13.69 -8.17 5.61
C GLY A 250 14.59 -7.21 6.38
N TYR A 251 15.13 -7.63 7.53
CA TYR A 251 16.10 -6.81 8.29
C TYR A 251 17.35 -6.50 7.45
N ALA A 252 17.90 -7.50 6.75
CA ALA A 252 19.06 -7.29 5.89
C ALA A 252 18.77 -6.31 4.74
N PHE A 253 17.58 -6.39 4.14
CA PHE A 253 17.17 -5.46 3.07
C PHE A 253 16.91 -4.05 3.59
N VAL A 254 16.36 -3.89 4.80
CA VAL A 254 16.25 -2.56 5.44
C VAL A 254 17.63 -1.96 5.68
N TYR A 255 18.62 -2.77 6.08
CA TYR A 255 20.00 -2.30 6.23
C TYR A 255 20.56 -1.79 4.90
N ILE A 256 20.42 -2.58 3.84
CA ILE A 256 20.86 -2.22 2.49
C ILE A 256 20.12 -0.97 1.99
N ALA A 257 18.82 -0.86 2.26
CA ALA A 257 17.99 0.29 1.90
C ALA A 257 18.47 1.58 2.56
N ILE A 258 18.74 1.55 3.86
CA ILE A 258 19.27 2.71 4.60
C ILE A 258 20.70 3.02 4.13
N ARG A 259 21.52 1.99 3.83
CA ARG A 259 22.87 2.16 3.25
C ARG A 259 22.84 2.85 1.89
N ALA A 260 21.86 2.56 1.05
CA ALA A 260 21.69 3.24 -0.23
C ALA A 260 21.39 4.74 -0.07
N LEU A 261 20.82 5.13 1.08
CA LEU A 261 20.43 6.51 1.40
C LEU A 261 21.47 7.28 2.22
N CYS A 262 22.23 6.57 3.05
CA CYS A 262 23.17 7.14 4.02
C CYS A 262 24.60 6.68 3.70
N LYS A 263 25.53 7.64 3.55
CA LYS A 263 26.93 7.34 3.22
C LYS A 263 27.77 6.88 4.41
N ASP A 264 27.40 7.27 5.64
CA ASP A 264 28.12 6.89 6.86
C ASP A 264 27.57 5.58 7.43
N GLU A 265 28.26 4.48 7.11
CA GLU A 265 27.87 3.12 7.51
C GLU A 265 27.82 2.93 9.03
N LYS A 266 28.62 3.69 9.80
CA LYS A 266 28.71 3.55 11.27
C LYS A 266 27.41 3.94 11.97
N LYS A 267 26.59 4.80 11.34
CA LYS A 267 25.33 5.30 11.90
C LYS A 267 24.11 4.50 11.47
N ILE A 268 24.24 3.63 10.46
CA ILE A 268 23.12 2.83 9.94
C ILE A 268 22.52 1.93 11.02
N PRO A 269 23.31 1.18 11.84
CA PRO A 269 22.75 0.35 12.90
C PRO A 269 21.93 1.14 13.91
N LEU A 270 22.37 2.37 14.23
CA LEU A 270 21.64 3.26 15.15
C LEU A 270 20.30 3.72 14.55
N ILE A 271 20.29 4.14 13.29
CA ILE A 271 19.07 4.55 12.58
C ILE A 271 18.08 3.38 12.54
N MET A 272 18.56 2.19 12.21
CA MET A 272 17.77 0.97 12.18
C MET A 272 17.20 0.63 13.56
N ALA A 273 18.03 0.61 14.61
CA ALA A 273 17.61 0.28 15.96
C ALA A 273 16.53 1.23 16.47
N ILE A 274 16.72 2.55 16.31
CA ILE A 274 15.72 3.54 16.73
C ILE A 274 14.43 3.40 15.90
N SER A 275 14.53 3.14 14.60
CA SER A 275 13.35 2.91 13.75
C SER A 275 12.53 1.72 14.24
N TYR A 276 13.17 0.59 14.57
CA TYR A 276 12.47 -0.58 15.09
C TYR A 276 11.89 -0.35 16.48
N VAL A 277 12.62 0.30 17.39
CA VAL A 277 12.10 0.63 18.72
C VAL A 277 10.89 1.55 18.60
N ALA A 278 10.96 2.58 17.77
CA ALA A 278 9.86 3.53 17.57
C ALA A 278 8.60 2.83 17.02
N VAL A 279 8.76 1.96 16.02
CA VAL A 279 7.64 1.18 15.47
C VAL A 279 7.06 0.25 16.52
N ASN A 280 7.88 -0.58 17.18
CA ASN A 280 7.39 -1.55 18.15
C ASN A 280 6.72 -0.88 19.35
N PHE A 281 7.27 0.25 19.82
CA PHE A 281 6.66 1.03 20.88
C PHE A 281 5.30 1.58 20.45
N LEU A 282 5.20 2.19 19.26
CA LEU A 282 3.94 2.78 18.82
C LEU A 282 2.89 1.73 18.46
N THR A 283 3.28 0.62 17.83
CA THR A 283 2.35 -0.48 17.56
C THR A 283 1.84 -1.12 18.85
N TRP A 284 2.69 -1.24 19.88
CA TRP A 284 2.27 -1.68 21.21
C TRP A 284 1.29 -0.69 21.86
N VAL A 285 1.57 0.61 21.83
CA VAL A 285 0.65 1.65 22.34
C VAL A 285 -0.70 1.59 21.63
N LEU A 286 -0.71 1.49 20.29
CA LEU A 286 -1.95 1.38 19.54
C LEU A 286 -2.76 0.12 19.90
N ARG A 287 -2.09 -1.01 20.13
CA ARG A 287 -2.74 -2.25 20.59
C ARG A 287 -3.26 -2.18 22.03
N LEU A 288 -2.76 -1.26 22.85
CA LEU A 288 -3.33 -1.00 24.18
C LEU A 288 -4.56 -0.10 24.11
N MET A 289 -4.63 0.78 23.13
CA MET A 289 -5.71 1.75 23.00
C MET A 289 -6.97 1.19 22.31
N PHE A 290 -6.83 0.15 21.49
CA PHE A 290 -7.89 -0.43 20.65
C PHE A 290 -8.11 -1.91 20.91
#